data_AF-A0AAC9VJQ1-F1
#
_entry.id   AF-A0AAC9VJQ1-F1
#
_cell.length_a   1.000
_cell.length_b   1.000
_cell.length_c   1.000
_cell.angle_alpha   90.00
_cell.angle_beta   90.00
_cell.angle_gamma   90.00
#
_symmetry.space_group_name_H-M   'P 1'
#
loop_
_entity.id
_entity.type
_entity.pdbx_description
1 polymer ?
#
loop_
_entity_poly.entity_id
_entity_poly.type
_entity_poly.pdbx_seq_one_letter_code
_entity_poly.pdbx_strand_id
1 'polypeptide(L)'
;MMTAHLSNDMNNADFTAQSDAFTFITQNDLKQTETLNLKGLTLSSVNHMGKFGVFLGEEKIAFKEILFNVNDKNNINLNGIEFYHKTNELDHALNTELNYSLDDLNIDGNDFGSGKLFVSLEGIDGQTIKHFMEMIKNKTIKSLKAENNDEFLNTDQKDIIKNIWQAALKGNAVLKIEPLSWKNSQGEGTFNLQAQMKIPESTTTDPQNLSLASGIKKIDARLNIPVVMLKELMTQISILQGNSQEESQKLADQQVQSLAKLGKLLKFTTLENDIIGSQFYFENHQIDLNGQKFSSQSFSELFNMAGLLNSEQQTAPEIPSTITPANP
;
A
#
# COMPACT_ATOMS: atom_id res chain seq x y z
N MET A 1 5.17 25.85 14.66
CA MET A 1 5.75 26.88 13.75
C MET A 1 5.42 26.48 12.32
N MET A 2 5.06 27.42 11.45
CA MET A 2 4.77 27.15 10.03
C MET A 2 5.46 28.20 9.17
N THR A 3 6.11 27.77 8.10
CA THR A 3 6.69 28.64 7.07
C THR A 3 6.28 28.14 5.69
N ALA A 4 5.98 29.08 4.81
CA ALA A 4 5.63 28.81 3.42
C ALA A 4 6.34 29.84 2.55
N HIS A 5 7.00 29.37 1.49
CA HIS A 5 7.65 30.20 0.50
C HIS A 5 7.18 29.76 -0.89
N LEU A 6 6.72 30.71 -1.69
CA LEU A 6 6.31 30.51 -3.07
C LEU A 6 7.05 31.54 -3.91
N SER A 7 7.77 31.09 -4.93
CA SER A 7 8.46 32.01 -5.84
C SER A 7 7.46 32.86 -6.63
N ASN A 8 7.88 34.04 -7.08
CA ASN A 8 7.02 34.98 -7.83
C ASN A 8 6.47 34.37 -9.14
N ASP A 9 7.23 33.46 -9.76
CA ASP A 9 6.82 32.72 -10.96
C ASP A 9 6.02 31.45 -10.64
N MET A 10 5.77 31.18 -9.35
CA MET A 10 5.08 30.00 -8.81
C MET A 10 5.74 28.67 -9.19
N ASN A 11 6.97 28.68 -9.68
CA ASN A 11 7.70 27.48 -10.06
C ASN A 11 8.41 26.81 -8.89
N ASN A 12 8.55 27.45 -7.73
CA ASN A 12 9.17 26.87 -6.55
C ASN A 12 8.25 27.08 -5.35
N ALA A 13 7.99 26.02 -4.61
CA ALA A 13 7.12 26.02 -3.45
C ALA A 13 7.75 25.20 -2.32
N ASP A 14 8.07 25.88 -1.23
CA ASP A 14 8.62 25.26 -0.03
C ASP A 14 7.65 25.47 1.13
N PHE A 15 7.43 24.42 1.90
CA PHE A 15 6.53 24.45 3.03
C PHE A 15 7.09 23.63 4.18
N THR A 16 7.12 24.21 5.37
CA THR A 16 7.44 23.48 6.59
C THR A 16 6.42 23.79 7.68
N ALA A 17 6.03 22.76 8.44
CA ALA A 17 5.17 22.91 9.59
C ALA A 17 5.62 21.97 10.72
N GLN A 18 5.54 22.46 11.95
CA GLN A 18 5.81 21.70 13.16
C GLN A 18 4.76 22.02 14.23
N SER A 19 4.32 21.00 14.95
CA SER A 19 3.42 21.13 16.09
C SER A 19 3.78 20.15 17.19
N ASP A 20 3.63 20.58 18.44
CA ASP A 20 3.91 19.75 19.61
C ASP A 20 2.81 18.72 19.83
N ALA A 21 1.54 19.14 19.83
CA ALA A 21 0.40 18.25 19.99
C ALA A 21 -0.91 18.84 19.44
N PHE A 22 -1.79 17.96 18.95
CA PHE A 22 -3.19 18.23 18.67
C PHE A 22 -4.06 17.16 19.33
N THR A 23 -5.18 17.58 19.93
CA THR A 23 -6.16 16.66 20.51
C THR A 23 -7.52 16.93 19.87
N PHE A 24 -8.12 15.90 19.30
CA PHE A 24 -9.49 15.91 18.78
C PHE A 24 -10.35 15.03 19.68
N ILE A 25 -11.53 15.53 20.05
CA ILE A 25 -12.49 14.83 20.89
C ILE A 25 -13.83 14.86 20.16
N THR A 26 -14.41 13.68 19.92
CA THR A 26 -15.72 13.52 19.28
C THR A 26 -16.56 12.47 20.02
N GLN A 27 -17.83 12.35 19.64
CA GLN A 27 -18.71 11.26 20.07
C GLN A 27 -19.07 10.40 18.86
N ASN A 28 -18.99 9.08 19.01
CA ASN A 28 -19.48 8.14 18.02
C ASN A 28 -21.00 7.89 18.13
N ASP A 29 -21.55 7.09 17.22
CA ASP A 29 -22.98 6.77 17.18
C ASP A 29 -23.51 6.11 18.47
N LEU A 30 -22.62 5.45 19.22
CA LEU A 30 -22.92 4.82 20.51
C LEU A 30 -22.78 5.79 21.70
N LYS A 31 -22.58 7.09 21.44
CA LYS A 31 -22.35 8.16 22.43
C LYS A 31 -21.10 7.94 23.29
N GLN A 32 -20.12 7.22 22.76
CA GLN A 32 -18.82 7.05 23.40
C GLN A 32 -17.89 8.17 22.98
N THR A 33 -17.09 8.66 23.91
CA THR A 33 -16.08 9.68 23.63
C THR A 33 -14.89 9.05 22.93
N GLU A 34 -14.59 9.53 21.73
CA GLU A 34 -13.39 9.16 20.99
C GLU A 34 -12.38 10.30 21.09
N THR A 35 -11.17 9.96 21.53
CA THR A 35 -10.06 10.92 21.64
C THR A 35 -8.94 10.52 20.69
N LEU A 36 -8.54 11.44 19.81
CA LEU A 36 -7.37 11.31 18.96
C LEU A 36 -6.32 12.35 19.38
N ASN A 37 -5.16 11.88 19.84
CA ASN A 37 -4.02 12.72 20.16
C ASN A 37 -2.91 12.51 19.11
N LEU A 38 -2.51 13.58 18.44
CA LEU A 38 -1.40 13.60 17.49
C LEU A 38 -0.25 14.38 18.12
N LYS A 39 0.93 13.77 18.29
CA LYS A 39 2.09 14.44 18.90
C LYS A 39 3.26 14.54 17.94
N GLY A 40 3.96 15.67 18.00
CA GLY A 40 5.20 15.92 17.29
C GLY A 40 5.06 15.87 15.78
N LEU A 41 4.01 16.47 15.22
CA LEU A 41 3.85 16.61 13.77
C LEU A 41 5.04 17.39 13.22
N THR A 42 5.70 16.83 12.22
CA THR A 42 6.67 17.52 11.35
C THR A 42 6.26 17.31 9.90
N LEU A 43 6.22 18.40 9.14
CA LEU A 43 5.95 18.40 7.73
C LEU A 43 7.01 19.26 7.04
N SER A 44 7.61 18.73 5.99
CA SER A 44 8.47 19.49 5.08
C SER A 44 8.18 19.11 3.64
N SER A 45 8.12 20.10 2.76
CA SER A 45 7.91 19.94 1.33
C SER A 45 8.79 20.96 0.62
N VAL A 46 9.59 20.50 -0.34
CA VAL A 46 10.44 21.34 -1.17
C VAL A 46 10.19 20.91 -2.59
N ASN A 47 9.57 21.80 -3.38
CA ASN A 47 9.06 21.47 -4.70
C ASN A 47 9.43 22.53 -5.74
N HIS A 48 9.64 22.06 -6.96
CA HIS A 48 9.80 22.92 -8.13
C HIS A 48 9.04 22.37 -9.34
N MET A 49 8.61 23.24 -10.25
CA MET A 49 7.89 22.85 -11.46
C MET A 49 8.84 22.16 -12.46
N GLY A 50 8.51 20.92 -12.83
CA GLY A 50 9.20 20.15 -13.85
C GLY A 50 8.80 20.54 -15.28
N LYS A 51 9.56 20.08 -16.28
CA LYS A 51 9.29 20.38 -17.70
C LYS A 51 8.01 19.73 -18.23
N PHE A 52 7.52 18.70 -17.52
CA PHE A 52 6.26 18.03 -17.83
C PHE A 52 5.05 18.64 -17.12
N GLY A 53 5.20 19.75 -16.40
CA GLY A 53 4.09 20.43 -15.74
C GLY A 53 3.62 19.75 -14.45
N VAL A 54 4.50 18.97 -13.82
CA VAL A 54 4.31 18.35 -12.50
C VAL A 54 5.32 18.95 -11.53
N PHE A 55 4.94 19.08 -10.26
CA PHE A 55 5.90 19.46 -9.22
C PHE A 55 6.82 18.28 -8.92
N LEU A 56 8.12 18.56 -8.87
CA LEU A 56 9.21 17.66 -8.57
C LEU A 56 9.83 18.10 -7.25
N GLY A 57 10.23 17.15 -6.42
CA GLY A 57 10.70 17.49 -5.10
C GLY A 57 10.58 16.37 -4.11
N GLU A 58 10.63 16.76 -2.86
CA GLU A 58 10.59 15.85 -1.71
C GLU A 58 9.58 16.36 -0.69
N GLU A 59 8.73 15.45 -0.22
CA GLU A 59 7.78 15.68 0.85
C GLU A 59 8.00 14.68 1.96
N LYS A 60 8.01 15.16 3.19
CA LYS A 60 8.11 14.36 4.40
C LYS A 60 7.03 14.79 5.39
N ILE A 61 6.29 13.81 5.91
CA ILE A 61 5.33 13.97 6.99
C ILE A 61 5.73 12.97 8.07
N ALA A 62 5.88 13.42 9.30
CA ALA A 62 6.18 12.54 10.43
C ALA A 62 5.35 12.90 11.66
N PHE A 63 4.95 11.88 12.41
CA PHE A 63 4.36 12.00 13.72
C PHE A 63 5.19 11.19 14.71
N LYS A 64 5.49 11.78 15.87
CA LYS A 64 6.18 11.05 16.94
C LYS A 64 5.27 9.99 17.56
N GLU A 65 4.01 10.34 17.77
CA GLU A 65 3.02 9.47 18.41
C GLU A 65 1.62 9.84 17.92
N ILE A 66 0.79 8.83 17.61
CA ILE A 66 -0.65 8.95 17.40
C ILE A 66 -1.34 8.01 18.38
N LEU A 67 -2.11 8.57 19.30
CA LEU A 67 -2.87 7.82 20.29
C LEU A 67 -4.36 7.99 20.04
N PHE A 68 -5.06 6.87 19.86
CA PHE A 68 -6.51 6.81 19.78
C PHE A 68 -7.07 6.03 20.97
N ASN A 69 -8.16 6.51 21.56
CA ASN A 69 -8.90 5.80 22.60
C ASN A 69 -10.40 6.06 22.52
N VAL A 70 -11.18 5.13 23.08
CA VAL A 70 -12.63 5.20 23.22
C VAL A 70 -13.00 5.08 24.70
N ASN A 71 -13.58 6.13 25.29
CA ASN A 71 -13.87 6.24 26.72
C ASN A 71 -12.65 5.90 27.60
N ASP A 72 -11.46 6.36 27.23
CA ASP A 72 -10.18 6.05 27.89
C ASP A 72 -9.83 4.54 27.95
N LYS A 73 -10.46 3.75 27.07
CA LYS A 73 -10.21 2.31 26.86
C LYS A 73 -9.88 2.07 25.37
N ASN A 74 -9.45 0.86 25.03
CA ASN A 74 -9.13 0.47 23.66
C ASN A 74 -8.06 1.39 23.05
N ASN A 75 -6.90 1.43 23.71
CA ASN A 75 -5.81 2.33 23.37
C ASN A 75 -5.06 1.77 22.16
N ILE A 76 -5.09 2.49 21.04
CA ILE A 76 -4.25 2.23 19.89
C ILE A 76 -3.17 3.32 19.87
N ASN A 77 -1.91 2.91 20.03
CA ASN A 77 -0.78 3.80 19.96
C ASN A 77 0.10 3.46 18.74
N LEU A 78 0.37 4.45 17.91
CA LEU A 78 1.26 4.36 16.77
C LEU A 78 2.43 5.31 17.00
N ASN A 79 3.63 4.74 17.12
CA ASN A 79 4.86 5.47 17.37
C ASN A 79 5.72 5.58 16.11
N GLY A 80 6.33 6.75 15.91
CA GLY A 80 7.30 6.96 14.84
C GLY A 80 6.74 6.71 13.44
N ILE A 81 5.63 7.36 13.10
CA ILE A 81 5.08 7.29 11.74
C ILE A 81 5.84 8.26 10.86
N GLU A 82 6.35 7.78 9.74
CA GLU A 82 6.96 8.61 8.71
C GLU A 82 6.39 8.26 7.33
N PHE A 83 6.09 9.30 6.57
CA PHE A 83 5.80 9.26 5.14
C PHE A 83 6.84 10.14 4.45
N TYR A 84 7.47 9.59 3.42
CA TYR A 84 8.36 10.33 2.55
C TYR A 84 8.02 10.02 1.09
N HIS A 85 7.86 11.07 0.30
CA HIS A 85 7.64 10.99 -1.13
C HIS A 85 8.71 11.81 -1.84
N LYS A 86 9.12 11.30 -3.01
CA LYS A 86 10.06 11.98 -3.89
C LYS A 86 9.62 11.80 -5.32
N THR A 87 9.66 12.87 -6.10
CA THR A 87 9.48 12.80 -7.55
C THR A 87 10.57 13.57 -8.27
N ASN A 88 11.14 12.98 -9.32
CA ASN A 88 12.15 13.60 -10.16
C ASN A 88 11.91 13.34 -11.65
N GLU A 89 12.57 14.14 -12.49
CA GLU A 89 12.63 13.94 -13.94
C GLU A 89 14.02 13.43 -14.33
N LEU A 90 14.04 12.39 -15.17
CA LEU A 90 15.27 11.90 -15.82
C LEU A 90 15.00 11.78 -17.32
N ASP A 91 15.71 12.57 -18.14
CA ASP A 91 15.56 12.62 -19.59
C ASP A 91 14.11 12.81 -20.08
N HIS A 92 13.46 11.75 -20.54
CA HIS A 92 12.09 11.79 -21.07
C HIS A 92 11.06 11.23 -20.07
N ALA A 93 11.50 10.86 -18.87
CA ALA A 93 10.71 10.12 -17.90
C ALA A 93 10.59 10.84 -16.54
N LEU A 94 9.54 10.47 -15.82
CA LEU A 94 9.32 10.76 -14.41
C LEU A 94 9.59 9.52 -13.58
N ASN A 95 10.23 9.71 -12.42
CA ASN A 95 10.38 8.68 -11.40
C ASN A 95 9.76 9.18 -10.09
N THR A 96 9.04 8.30 -9.41
CA THR A 96 8.45 8.58 -8.10
C THR A 96 8.83 7.49 -7.11
N GLU A 97 9.11 7.89 -5.88
CA GLU A 97 9.43 7.04 -4.74
C GLU A 97 8.52 7.40 -3.58
N LEU A 98 8.11 6.37 -2.84
CA LEU A 98 7.20 6.47 -1.72
C LEU A 98 7.69 5.55 -0.60
N ASN A 99 7.92 6.12 0.57
CA ASN A 99 8.39 5.43 1.76
C ASN A 99 7.37 5.67 2.88
N TYR A 100 6.93 4.58 3.52
CA TYR A 100 6.22 4.62 4.79
C TYR A 100 6.99 3.81 5.83
N SER A 101 7.05 4.31 7.05
CA SER A 101 7.48 3.53 8.20
C SER A 101 6.60 3.78 9.41
N LEU A 102 6.50 2.75 10.23
CA LEU A 102 5.90 2.75 11.56
C LEU A 102 6.88 2.05 12.48
N ASP A 103 7.36 2.74 13.51
CA ASP A 103 8.37 2.20 14.42
C ASP A 103 7.76 1.20 15.42
N ASP A 104 6.53 1.45 15.89
CA ASP A 104 5.84 0.58 16.84
C ASP A 104 4.32 0.79 16.81
N LEU A 105 3.57 -0.31 16.76
CA LEU A 105 2.13 -0.39 16.96
C LEU A 105 1.87 -1.09 18.30
N ASN A 106 1.24 -0.38 19.22
CA ASN A 106 0.78 -0.94 20.48
C ASN A 106 -0.74 -0.86 20.58
N ILE A 107 -1.37 -1.97 20.96
CA ILE A 107 -2.82 -2.02 21.20
C ILE A 107 -3.08 -2.59 22.59
N ASP A 108 -3.70 -1.77 23.44
CA ASP A 108 -4.02 -2.09 24.84
C ASP A 108 -2.82 -2.65 25.64
N GLY A 109 -1.63 -2.12 25.38
CA GLY A 109 -0.37 -2.52 26.03
C GLY A 109 0.38 -3.64 25.32
N ASN A 110 -0.22 -4.30 24.32
CA ASN A 110 0.42 -5.36 23.56
C ASN A 110 1.18 -4.79 22.35
N ASP A 111 2.44 -5.21 22.19
CA ASP A 111 3.28 -4.86 21.05
C ASP A 111 2.92 -5.73 19.83
N PHE A 112 2.41 -5.08 18.78
CA PHE A 112 2.08 -5.71 17.49
C PHE A 112 3.23 -5.63 16.48
N GLY A 113 4.23 -4.81 16.76
CA GLY A 113 5.43 -4.65 15.96
C GLY A 113 5.50 -3.38 15.14
N SER A 114 6.28 -3.42 14.08
CA SER A 114 6.69 -2.30 13.24
C SER A 114 6.50 -2.65 11.76
N GLY A 115 6.37 -1.63 10.92
CA GLY A 115 6.09 -1.81 9.50
C GLY A 115 6.89 -0.87 8.62
N LYS A 116 7.28 -1.34 7.43
CA LYS A 116 7.88 -0.49 6.39
C LYS A 116 7.32 -0.84 5.03
N LEU A 117 7.12 0.17 4.19
CA LEU A 117 6.73 0.03 2.80
C LEU A 117 7.55 1.01 1.97
N PHE A 118 8.35 0.49 1.05
CA PHE A 118 8.94 1.27 -0.03
C PHE A 118 8.31 0.90 -1.36
N VAL A 119 7.91 1.90 -2.13
CA VAL A 119 7.40 1.76 -3.50
C VAL A 119 8.16 2.72 -4.40
N SER A 120 8.66 2.24 -5.54
CA SER A 120 9.16 3.13 -6.60
C SER A 120 8.49 2.82 -7.93
N LEU A 121 8.24 3.85 -8.72
CA LEU A 121 7.81 3.74 -10.11
C LEU A 121 8.74 4.59 -10.96
N GLU A 122 9.58 3.92 -11.73
CA GLU A 122 10.65 4.51 -12.53
C GLU A 122 10.29 4.43 -14.02
N GLY A 123 10.64 5.43 -14.82
CA GLY A 123 10.49 5.37 -16.27
C GLY A 123 9.08 5.70 -16.77
N ILE A 124 8.30 6.54 -16.08
CA ILE A 124 6.97 6.95 -16.56
C ILE A 124 7.14 7.96 -17.71
N ASP A 125 6.50 7.75 -18.87
CA ASP A 125 6.61 8.69 -20.02
C ASP A 125 6.09 10.09 -19.66
N GLY A 126 7.02 11.03 -19.49
CA GLY A 126 6.71 12.38 -19.03
C GLY A 126 5.85 13.18 -20.00
N GLN A 127 5.96 12.90 -21.31
CA GLN A 127 5.12 13.58 -22.30
C GLN A 127 3.65 13.15 -22.18
N THR A 128 3.37 11.90 -21.84
CA THR A 128 1.99 11.42 -21.61
C THR A 128 1.42 12.06 -20.36
N ILE A 129 2.21 12.14 -19.28
CA ILE A 129 1.83 12.85 -18.06
C ILE A 129 1.55 14.33 -18.36
N LYS A 130 2.40 15.00 -19.14
CA LYS A 130 2.19 16.40 -19.53
C LYS A 130 0.85 16.61 -20.23
N HIS A 131 0.53 15.80 -21.25
CA HIS A 131 -0.76 15.91 -21.94
C HIS A 131 -1.93 15.68 -20.98
N PHE A 132 -1.79 14.74 -20.05
CA PHE A 132 -2.81 14.47 -19.04
C PHE A 132 -3.01 15.65 -18.08
N MET A 133 -1.91 16.25 -17.60
CA MET A 133 -1.96 17.44 -16.74
C MET A 133 -2.58 18.65 -17.45
N GLU A 134 -2.26 18.84 -18.74
CA GLU A 134 -2.89 19.87 -19.58
C GLU A 134 -4.40 19.62 -19.74
N MET A 135 -4.81 18.36 -19.88
CA MET A 135 -6.23 17.98 -19.93
C MET A 135 -6.95 18.31 -18.62
N ILE A 136 -6.37 17.93 -17.47
CA ILE A 136 -6.93 18.25 -16.14
C ILE A 136 -7.05 19.77 -15.99
N LYS A 137 -5.96 20.51 -16.24
CA LYS A 137 -5.95 21.98 -16.15
C LYS A 137 -7.07 22.61 -16.98
N ASN A 138 -7.26 22.14 -18.21
CA ASN A 138 -8.31 22.65 -19.09
C ASN A 138 -9.72 22.30 -18.58
N LYS A 139 -9.93 21.10 -18.02
CA LYS A 139 -11.19 20.73 -17.37
C LYS A 139 -11.47 21.62 -16.15
N THR A 140 -10.49 21.83 -15.28
CA THR A 140 -10.61 22.71 -14.11
C THR A 140 -10.93 24.15 -14.50
N ILE A 141 -10.28 24.70 -15.53
CA ILE A 141 -10.58 26.06 -15.99
C ILE A 141 -12.00 26.17 -16.55
N LYS A 142 -12.49 25.13 -17.24
CA LYS A 142 -13.86 25.10 -17.76
C LYS A 142 -14.89 24.99 -16.63
N SER A 143 -14.67 24.13 -15.64
CA SER A 143 -15.59 23.97 -14.50
C SER A 143 -15.70 25.25 -13.69
N LEU A 144 -14.59 25.95 -13.43
CA LEU A 144 -14.59 27.25 -12.74
C LEU A 144 -15.36 28.35 -13.49
N LYS A 145 -15.60 28.17 -14.80
CA LYS A 145 -16.35 29.10 -15.65
C LYS A 145 -17.81 28.70 -15.87
N ALA A 146 -18.19 27.47 -15.51
CA ALA A 146 -19.55 26.97 -15.63
C ALA A 146 -20.33 27.26 -14.33
N GLU A 147 -21.58 27.72 -14.43
CA GLU A 147 -22.43 27.98 -13.24
C GLU A 147 -22.82 26.69 -12.48
N ASN A 148 -22.61 25.51 -13.09
CA ASN A 148 -22.79 24.20 -12.47
C ASN A 148 -21.43 23.49 -12.31
N ASN A 149 -21.03 23.26 -11.07
CA ASN A 149 -19.69 22.81 -10.64
C ASN A 149 -19.43 21.29 -10.75
N ASP A 150 -20.35 20.51 -11.32
CA ASP A 150 -20.31 19.04 -11.20
C ASP A 150 -19.25 18.37 -12.09
N GLU A 151 -18.75 19.03 -13.15
CA GLU A 151 -17.88 18.39 -14.14
C GLU A 151 -16.43 18.12 -13.64
N PHE A 152 -15.93 18.88 -12.66
CA PHE A 152 -14.58 18.68 -12.10
C PHE A 152 -14.51 17.47 -11.16
N LEU A 153 -15.54 17.27 -10.34
CA LEU A 153 -15.64 16.15 -9.39
C LEU A 153 -15.73 14.79 -10.10
N ASN A 154 -16.03 14.79 -11.40
CA ASN A 154 -16.19 13.60 -12.24
C ASN A 154 -14.92 13.25 -13.06
N THR A 155 -13.74 13.76 -12.71
CA THR A 155 -12.51 13.10 -13.18
C THR A 155 -12.43 11.76 -12.46
N ASP A 156 -12.98 10.73 -13.09
CA ASP A 156 -13.05 9.39 -12.52
C ASP A 156 -11.64 8.95 -12.13
N GLN A 157 -11.48 8.42 -10.91
CA GLN A 157 -10.22 7.80 -10.47
C GLN A 157 -9.70 6.77 -11.49
N LYS A 158 -10.62 6.16 -12.25
CA LYS A 158 -10.34 5.28 -13.38
C LYS A 158 -9.54 5.96 -14.50
N ASP A 159 -9.86 7.21 -14.85
CA ASP A 159 -9.13 7.96 -15.87
C ASP A 159 -7.72 8.29 -15.40
N ILE A 160 -7.53 8.65 -14.13
CA ILE A 160 -6.20 8.89 -13.55
C ILE A 160 -5.35 7.61 -13.65
N ILE A 161 -5.89 6.50 -13.14
CA ILE A 161 -5.21 5.19 -13.16
C ILE A 161 -4.88 4.78 -14.60
N LYS A 162 -5.82 4.96 -15.53
CA LYS A 162 -5.63 4.63 -16.95
C LYS A 162 -4.51 5.46 -17.59
N ASN A 163 -4.46 6.77 -17.35
CA ASN A 163 -3.42 7.63 -17.93
C ASN A 163 -2.03 7.32 -17.34
N ILE A 164 -1.93 7.06 -16.03
CA ILE A 164 -0.68 6.64 -15.39
C ILE A 164 -0.22 5.30 -15.98
N TRP A 165 -1.14 4.33 -16.13
CA TRP A 165 -0.85 3.05 -16.75
C TRP A 165 -0.32 3.19 -18.17
N GLN A 166 -0.91 4.05 -18.99
CA GLN A 166 -0.44 4.30 -20.35
C GLN A 166 0.94 4.96 -20.40
N ALA A 167 1.17 5.94 -19.52
CA ALA A 167 2.47 6.57 -19.40
C ALA A 167 3.54 5.55 -18.95
N ALA A 168 3.18 4.65 -18.03
CA ALA A 168 4.04 3.56 -17.59
C ALA A 168 4.37 2.59 -18.74
N LEU A 169 3.38 2.18 -19.55
CA LEU A 169 3.61 1.31 -20.70
C LEU A 169 4.51 1.94 -21.75
N LYS A 170 4.27 3.21 -22.08
CA LYS A 170 5.02 3.93 -23.11
C LYS A 170 6.46 4.20 -22.69
N GLY A 171 6.68 4.47 -21.41
CA GLY A 171 8.01 4.75 -20.84
C GLY A 171 8.82 3.49 -20.49
N ASN A 172 8.24 2.29 -20.67
CA ASN A 172 8.82 1.02 -20.22
C ASN A 172 9.08 0.99 -18.70
N ALA A 173 8.10 1.47 -17.93
CA ALA A 173 8.28 1.73 -16.53
C ALA A 173 8.54 0.46 -15.70
N VAL A 174 9.20 0.65 -14.56
CA VAL A 174 9.47 -0.40 -13.58
C VAL A 174 8.84 0.00 -12.25
N LEU A 175 7.89 -0.80 -11.78
CA LEU A 175 7.34 -0.72 -10.43
C LEU A 175 8.16 -1.62 -9.51
N LYS A 176 8.59 -1.10 -8.36
CA LYS A 176 9.22 -1.87 -7.28
C LYS A 176 8.46 -1.68 -5.98
N ILE A 177 8.34 -2.76 -5.21
CA ILE A 177 7.98 -2.75 -3.79
C ILE A 177 9.13 -3.46 -3.08
N GLU A 178 9.96 -2.76 -2.32
CA GLU A 178 11.16 -3.35 -1.71
C GLU A 178 11.71 -2.54 -0.52
N PRO A 179 11.43 -2.94 0.74
CA PRO A 179 10.50 -3.98 1.17
C PRO A 179 9.10 -3.45 1.47
N LEU A 180 8.08 -4.31 1.32
CA LEU A 180 6.95 -4.32 2.25
C LEU A 180 7.31 -5.27 3.38
N SER A 181 7.36 -4.79 4.62
CA SER A 181 7.77 -5.58 5.78
C SER A 181 6.89 -5.33 7.00
N TRP A 182 6.69 -6.38 7.77
CA TRP A 182 6.11 -6.31 9.11
C TRP A 182 6.99 -7.12 10.05
N LYS A 183 7.36 -6.52 11.19
CA LYS A 183 8.26 -7.14 12.17
C LYS A 183 7.66 -7.06 13.55
N ASN A 184 7.59 -8.19 14.25
CA ASN A 184 7.27 -8.25 15.68
C ASN A 184 8.44 -8.86 16.47
N SER A 185 8.21 -9.13 17.75
CA SER A 185 9.22 -9.70 18.66
C SER A 185 9.78 -11.07 18.21
N GLN A 186 9.04 -11.82 17.38
CA GLN A 186 9.39 -13.18 16.95
C GLN A 186 10.00 -13.25 15.54
N GLY A 187 10.00 -12.16 14.77
CA GLY A 187 10.63 -12.12 13.45
C GLY A 187 10.07 -11.06 12.52
N GLU A 188 10.50 -11.10 11.26
CA GLU A 188 10.12 -10.15 10.22
C GLU A 188 9.65 -10.89 8.97
N GLY A 189 8.45 -10.56 8.52
CA GLY A 189 7.90 -10.99 7.24
C GLY A 189 8.14 -9.92 6.19
N THR A 190 8.49 -10.34 4.97
CA THR A 190 8.85 -9.44 3.88
C THR A 190 8.18 -9.86 2.59
N PHE A 191 7.73 -8.88 1.82
CA PHE A 191 7.28 -9.02 0.45
C PHE A 191 8.01 -8.03 -0.44
N ASN A 192 8.62 -8.55 -1.50
CA ASN A 192 9.27 -7.77 -2.54
C ASN A 192 8.61 -8.04 -3.89
N LEU A 193 8.46 -7.01 -4.71
CA LEU A 193 7.90 -7.09 -6.06
C LEU A 193 8.71 -6.20 -6.99
N GLN A 194 9.02 -6.69 -8.18
CA GLN A 194 9.40 -5.88 -9.32
C GLN A 194 8.51 -6.25 -10.51
N ALA A 195 7.87 -5.27 -11.12
CA ALA A 195 7.09 -5.44 -12.34
C ALA A 195 7.59 -4.48 -13.42
N GLN A 196 7.89 -5.02 -14.59
CA GLN A 196 8.30 -4.25 -15.76
C GLN A 196 7.13 -4.16 -16.73
N MET A 197 6.78 -2.94 -17.11
CA MET A 197 5.68 -2.62 -18.01
C MET A 197 6.24 -2.28 -19.38
N LYS A 198 5.57 -2.70 -20.45
CA LYS A 198 5.95 -2.37 -21.83
C LYS A 198 4.76 -2.59 -22.77
N ILE A 199 4.62 -1.73 -23.78
CA ILE A 199 3.71 -1.98 -24.91
C ILE A 199 4.19 -3.24 -25.67
N PRO A 200 3.38 -4.30 -25.81
CA PRO A 200 3.80 -5.52 -26.52
C PRO A 200 4.15 -5.23 -27.98
N GLU A 201 5.29 -5.71 -28.44
CA GLU A 201 5.83 -5.38 -29.78
C GLU A 201 4.94 -5.85 -30.94
N SER A 202 4.16 -6.91 -30.73
CA SER A 202 3.25 -7.49 -31.73
C SER A 202 1.80 -7.00 -31.61
N THR A 203 1.50 -6.05 -30.71
CA THR A 203 0.11 -5.62 -30.51
C THR A 203 -0.37 -4.73 -31.66
N THR A 204 -1.55 -5.04 -32.19
CA THR A 204 -2.33 -4.13 -33.06
C THR A 204 -3.39 -3.36 -32.26
N THR A 205 -3.57 -3.72 -30.98
CA THR A 205 -4.47 -3.03 -30.07
C THR A 205 -3.90 -1.65 -29.76
N ASP A 206 -4.74 -0.63 -29.88
CA ASP A 206 -4.42 0.71 -29.41
C ASP A 206 -3.90 0.61 -27.96
N PRO A 207 -2.70 1.18 -27.64
CA PRO A 207 -2.19 1.24 -26.27
C PRO A 207 -3.20 1.76 -25.25
N GLN A 208 -4.16 2.58 -25.69
CA GLN A 208 -5.26 3.10 -24.88
C GLN A 208 -6.23 2.03 -24.38
N ASN A 209 -6.30 0.88 -25.05
CA ASN A 209 -7.21 -0.24 -24.78
C ASN A 209 -6.49 -1.51 -24.31
N LEU A 210 -5.17 -1.44 -24.08
CA LEU A 210 -4.42 -2.57 -23.55
C LEU A 210 -4.86 -2.87 -22.11
N SER A 211 -5.18 -4.14 -21.86
CA SER A 211 -5.44 -4.62 -20.50
C SER A 211 -4.19 -4.51 -19.64
N LEU A 212 -4.37 -4.44 -18.31
CA LEU A 212 -3.25 -4.43 -17.36
C LEU A 212 -2.36 -5.67 -17.57
N ALA A 213 -2.96 -6.85 -17.72
CA ALA A 213 -2.22 -8.10 -17.89
C ALA A 213 -1.38 -8.12 -19.17
N SER A 214 -1.89 -7.58 -20.28
CA SER A 214 -1.18 -7.56 -21.57
C SER A 214 0.04 -6.65 -21.56
N GLY A 215 0.06 -5.62 -20.71
CA GLY A 215 1.15 -4.64 -20.67
C GLY A 215 2.29 -4.98 -19.70
N ILE A 216 2.17 -6.08 -18.96
CA ILE A 216 3.22 -6.58 -18.09
C ILE A 216 4.17 -7.44 -18.91
N LYS A 217 5.44 -7.05 -18.96
CA LYS A 217 6.52 -7.80 -19.62
C LYS A 217 7.12 -8.84 -18.69
N LYS A 218 7.38 -8.42 -17.44
CA LYS A 218 8.07 -9.24 -16.44
C LYS A 218 7.55 -8.95 -15.03
N ILE A 219 7.47 -9.99 -14.21
CA ILE A 219 7.26 -9.89 -12.75
C ILE A 219 8.31 -10.77 -12.06
N ASP A 220 8.94 -10.26 -11.01
CA ASP A 220 9.67 -11.04 -9.98
C ASP A 220 9.09 -10.63 -8.63
N ALA A 221 8.45 -11.57 -7.94
CA ALA A 221 7.85 -11.34 -6.63
C ALA A 221 8.32 -12.41 -5.65
N ARG A 222 8.63 -11.99 -4.42
CA ARG A 222 9.11 -12.87 -3.35
C ARG A 222 8.43 -12.55 -2.05
N LEU A 223 7.89 -13.60 -1.42
CA LEU A 223 7.29 -13.56 -0.11
C LEU A 223 8.10 -14.44 0.84
N ASN A 224 8.35 -13.94 2.04
CA ASN A 224 9.03 -14.66 3.10
C ASN A 224 8.35 -14.33 4.44
N ILE A 225 7.66 -15.28 5.04
CA ILE A 225 6.99 -15.11 6.33
C ILE A 225 7.47 -16.20 7.29
N PRO A 226 8.25 -15.86 8.33
CA PRO A 226 8.56 -16.79 9.40
C PRO A 226 7.27 -17.25 10.10
N VAL A 227 7.09 -18.57 10.25
CA VAL A 227 5.90 -19.15 10.90
C VAL A 227 5.73 -18.63 12.32
N VAL A 228 6.83 -18.47 13.06
CA VAL A 228 6.84 -17.94 14.43
C VAL A 228 6.38 -16.49 14.51
N MET A 229 6.77 -15.66 13.52
CA MET A 229 6.31 -14.26 13.43
C MET A 229 4.80 -14.22 13.21
N LEU A 230 4.28 -15.01 12.26
CA LEU A 230 2.85 -15.01 11.97
C LEU A 230 2.02 -15.56 13.13
N LYS A 231 2.50 -16.59 13.84
CA LYS A 231 1.84 -17.12 15.04
C LYS A 231 1.74 -16.09 16.15
N GLU A 232 2.80 -15.31 16.38
CA GLU A 232 2.77 -14.22 17.36
C GLU A 232 1.70 -13.20 16.98
N LEU A 233 1.68 -12.74 15.73
CA LEU A 233 0.67 -11.79 15.26
C LEU A 233 -0.76 -12.32 15.46
N MET A 234 -1.02 -13.58 15.09
CA MET A 234 -2.34 -14.20 15.25
C MET A 234 -2.72 -14.41 16.73
N THR A 235 -1.73 -14.66 17.59
CA THR A 235 -1.91 -14.77 19.04
C THR A 235 -2.35 -13.42 19.60
N GLN A 236 -1.66 -12.33 19.24
CA GLN A 236 -2.01 -10.97 19.67
C GLN A 236 -3.41 -10.57 19.20
N ILE A 237 -3.78 -10.89 17.95
CA ILE A 237 -5.15 -10.67 17.44
C ILE A 237 -6.19 -11.44 18.26
N SER A 238 -5.91 -12.71 18.60
CA SER A 238 -6.83 -13.52 19.38
C SER A 238 -6.99 -13.02 20.83
N ILE A 239 -5.94 -12.47 21.44
CA ILE A 239 -6.00 -11.83 22.76
C ILE A 239 -6.90 -10.59 22.71
N LEU A 240 -6.79 -9.77 21.66
CA LEU A 240 -7.68 -8.62 21.48
C LEU A 240 -9.16 -9.02 21.35
N GLN A 241 -9.44 -10.23 20.87
CA GLN A 241 -10.80 -10.78 20.82
C GLN A 241 -11.31 -11.28 22.19
N GLY A 242 -10.50 -11.15 23.25
CA GLY A 242 -10.84 -11.52 24.62
C GLY A 242 -10.47 -12.95 25.01
N ASN A 243 -9.71 -13.67 24.18
CA ASN A 243 -9.25 -15.02 24.52
C ASN A 243 -8.08 -14.98 25.50
N SER A 244 -7.88 -16.07 26.24
CA SER A 244 -6.71 -16.23 27.11
C SER A 244 -5.43 -16.48 26.31
N GLN A 245 -4.27 -16.14 26.87
CA GLN A 245 -2.96 -16.38 26.25
C GLN A 245 -2.79 -17.82 25.74
N GLU A 246 -3.13 -18.81 26.56
CA GLU A 246 -2.95 -20.23 26.23
C GLU A 246 -3.87 -20.66 25.08
N GLU A 247 -5.12 -20.21 25.10
CA GLU A 247 -6.08 -20.46 24.03
C GLU A 247 -5.66 -19.78 22.73
N SER A 248 -5.24 -18.51 22.81
CA SER A 248 -4.77 -17.73 21.65
C SER A 248 -3.57 -18.37 20.96
N GLN A 249 -2.58 -18.84 21.72
CA GLN A 249 -1.42 -19.53 21.17
C GLN A 249 -1.83 -20.83 20.44
N LYS A 250 -2.73 -21.61 21.04
CA LYS A 250 -3.23 -22.84 20.44
C LYS A 250 -4.03 -22.58 19.15
N LEU A 251 -4.87 -21.55 19.14
CA LEU A 251 -5.64 -21.13 17.97
C LEU A 251 -4.70 -20.63 16.85
N ALA A 252 -3.75 -19.76 17.18
CA ALA A 252 -2.76 -19.26 16.25
C ALA A 252 -1.93 -20.40 15.64
N ASP A 253 -1.48 -21.36 16.46
CA ASP A 253 -0.77 -22.55 16.00
C ASP A 253 -1.58 -23.34 14.97
N GLN A 254 -2.85 -23.61 15.26
CA GLN A 254 -3.73 -24.36 14.36
C GLN A 254 -3.99 -23.62 13.05
N GLN A 255 -4.29 -22.32 13.13
CA GLN A 255 -4.60 -21.50 11.96
C GLN A 255 -3.38 -21.34 11.05
N VAL A 256 -2.21 -21.01 11.61
CA VAL A 256 -0.98 -20.82 10.83
C VAL A 256 -0.53 -22.13 10.19
N GLN A 257 -0.60 -23.25 10.91
CA GLN A 257 -0.29 -24.56 10.31
C GLN A 257 -1.27 -24.94 9.20
N SER A 258 -2.55 -24.65 9.37
CA SER A 258 -3.57 -24.95 8.36
C SER A 258 -3.34 -24.10 7.09
N LEU A 259 -3.07 -22.80 7.27
CA LEU A 259 -2.71 -21.89 6.18
C LEU A 259 -1.45 -22.36 5.45
N ALA A 260 -0.39 -22.70 6.19
CA ALA A 260 0.87 -23.15 5.60
C ALA A 260 0.68 -24.47 4.82
N LYS A 261 -0.10 -25.41 5.36
CA LYS A 261 -0.44 -26.68 4.68
C LYS A 261 -1.26 -26.44 3.43
N LEU A 262 -2.27 -25.59 3.49
CA LEU A 262 -3.13 -25.28 2.35
C LEU A 262 -2.35 -24.57 1.24
N GLY A 263 -1.54 -23.56 1.59
CA GLY A 263 -0.68 -22.86 0.63
C GLY A 263 0.30 -23.80 -0.08
N LYS A 264 0.88 -24.76 0.66
CA LYS A 264 1.74 -25.81 0.10
C LYS A 264 0.97 -26.80 -0.77
N LEU A 265 -0.22 -27.23 -0.35
CA LEU A 265 -1.09 -28.13 -1.10
C LEU A 265 -1.48 -27.52 -2.45
N LEU A 266 -1.83 -26.23 -2.44
CA LEU A 266 -2.16 -25.44 -3.62
C LEU A 266 -0.94 -24.93 -4.39
N LYS A 267 0.28 -25.27 -3.93
CA LYS A 267 1.55 -24.90 -4.55
C LYS A 267 1.85 -23.41 -4.62
N PHE A 268 1.04 -22.54 -4.01
CA PHE A 268 1.30 -21.09 -3.93
C PHE A 268 2.46 -20.76 -3.01
N THR A 269 2.66 -21.57 -1.98
CA THR A 269 3.75 -21.37 -1.03
C THR A 269 4.60 -22.62 -0.85
N THR A 270 5.82 -22.42 -0.38
CA THR A 270 6.66 -23.46 0.20
C THR A 270 6.62 -23.34 1.72
N LEU A 271 7.00 -24.43 2.40
CA LEU A 271 7.25 -24.44 3.83
C LEU A 271 8.60 -25.13 4.04
N GLU A 272 9.63 -24.32 4.22
CA GLU A 272 11.02 -24.75 4.38
C GLU A 272 11.65 -23.99 5.55
N ASN A 273 12.32 -24.70 6.46
CA ASN A 273 12.96 -24.11 7.64
C ASN A 273 12.02 -23.16 8.45
N ASP A 274 10.76 -23.58 8.64
CA ASP A 274 9.71 -22.79 9.32
C ASP A 274 9.44 -21.40 8.71
N ILE A 275 9.62 -21.28 7.40
CA ILE A 275 9.28 -20.10 6.61
C ILE A 275 8.21 -20.47 5.58
N ILE A 276 7.11 -19.72 5.57
CA ILE A 276 6.14 -19.72 4.48
C ILE A 276 6.72 -18.82 3.38
N GLY A 277 7.28 -19.45 2.35
CA GLY A 277 7.91 -18.77 1.21
C GLY A 277 7.00 -18.76 -0.01
N SER A 278 7.17 -17.77 -0.89
CA SER A 278 6.66 -17.83 -2.25
C SER A 278 7.60 -17.10 -3.19
N GLN A 279 7.87 -17.69 -4.35
CA GLN A 279 8.62 -17.05 -5.43
C GLN A 279 7.77 -17.14 -6.69
N PHE A 280 7.46 -15.99 -7.26
CA PHE A 280 6.69 -15.89 -8.50
C PHE A 280 7.50 -15.13 -9.53
N TYR A 281 7.70 -15.76 -10.68
CA TYR A 281 8.35 -15.16 -11.83
C TYR A 281 7.45 -15.27 -13.04
N PHE A 282 7.33 -14.18 -13.78
CA PHE A 282 6.65 -14.15 -15.07
C PHE A 282 7.54 -13.45 -16.07
N GLU A 283 7.75 -14.05 -17.23
CA GLU A 283 8.36 -13.40 -18.40
C GLU A 283 8.00 -14.17 -19.66
N ASN A 284 7.76 -13.48 -20.78
CA ASN A 284 7.48 -14.10 -22.08
C ASN A 284 6.34 -15.15 -22.04
N HIS A 285 5.26 -14.85 -21.30
CA HIS A 285 4.11 -15.75 -21.09
C HIS A 285 4.43 -17.08 -20.38
N GLN A 286 5.63 -17.21 -19.81
CA GLN A 286 5.98 -18.33 -18.94
C GLN A 286 5.85 -17.89 -17.50
N ILE A 287 5.17 -18.70 -16.71
CA ILE A 287 5.04 -18.52 -15.27
C ILE A 287 5.94 -19.55 -14.60
N ASP A 288 6.72 -19.12 -13.63
CA ASP A 288 7.41 -19.98 -12.68
C ASP A 288 6.92 -19.61 -11.28
N LEU A 289 6.34 -20.57 -10.58
CA LEU A 289 5.88 -20.43 -9.20
C LEU A 289 6.60 -21.48 -8.37
N ASN A 290 7.43 -21.03 -7.43
CA ASN A 290 8.20 -21.87 -6.52
C ASN A 290 9.09 -22.90 -7.24
N GLY A 291 9.68 -22.54 -8.39
CA GLY A 291 10.52 -23.39 -9.22
C GLY A 291 9.74 -24.31 -10.18
N GLN A 292 8.40 -24.24 -10.18
CA GLN A 292 7.54 -25.02 -11.06
C GLN A 292 7.02 -24.14 -12.20
N LYS A 293 7.22 -24.59 -13.44
CA LYS A 293 6.72 -23.89 -14.62
C LYS A 293 5.25 -24.18 -14.86
N PHE A 294 4.47 -23.13 -15.12
CA PHE A 294 3.07 -23.18 -15.48
C PHE A 294 2.82 -22.51 -16.84
N SER A 295 1.87 -23.07 -17.59
CA SER A 295 1.22 -22.32 -18.68
C SER A 295 0.24 -21.30 -18.10
N SER A 296 -0.12 -20.26 -18.85
CA SER A 296 -1.14 -19.30 -18.41
C SER A 296 -2.46 -19.99 -18.06
N GLN A 297 -2.89 -20.96 -18.86
CA GLN A 297 -4.13 -21.71 -18.60
C GLN A 297 -4.04 -22.53 -17.30
N SER A 298 -2.98 -23.32 -17.13
CA SER A 298 -2.80 -24.15 -15.93
C SER A 298 -2.67 -23.30 -14.66
N PHE A 299 -2.06 -22.11 -14.76
CA PHE A 299 -1.99 -21.17 -13.65
C PHE A 299 -3.37 -20.56 -13.33
N SER A 300 -4.16 -20.18 -14.33
CA SER A 300 -5.54 -19.72 -14.13
C SER A 300 -6.42 -20.79 -13.49
N GLU A 301 -6.28 -22.05 -13.89
CA GLU A 301 -6.97 -23.19 -13.27
C GLU A 301 -6.57 -23.36 -11.79
N LEU A 302 -5.28 -23.25 -11.48
CA LEU A 302 -4.76 -23.30 -10.11
C LEU A 302 -5.36 -22.18 -9.24
N PHE A 303 -5.40 -20.96 -9.76
CA PHE A 303 -5.97 -19.80 -9.07
C PHE A 303 -7.49 -19.93 -8.85
N ASN A 304 -8.22 -20.39 -9.87
CA ASN A 304 -9.66 -20.62 -9.75
C ASN A 304 -9.99 -21.70 -8.71
N MET A 305 -9.21 -22.79 -8.66
CA MET A 305 -9.36 -23.84 -7.64
C MET A 305 -9.14 -23.28 -6.23
N ALA A 306 -8.16 -22.39 -6.06
CA ALA A 306 -7.92 -21.71 -4.78
C ALA A 306 -9.12 -20.85 -4.35
N GLY A 307 -9.69 -20.10 -5.28
CA GLY A 307 -10.88 -19.29 -5.04
C GLY A 307 -12.08 -20.12 -4.59
N LEU A 308 -12.29 -21.29 -5.20
CA LEU A 308 -13.36 -22.22 -4.83
C LEU A 308 -13.16 -22.77 -3.41
N LEU A 309 -11.95 -23.21 -3.07
CA LEU A 309 -11.64 -23.75 -1.74
C LEU A 309 -11.77 -22.70 -0.62
N ASN A 310 -11.43 -21.45 -0.91
CA ASN A 310 -11.64 -20.33 0.02
C ASN A 310 -13.13 -19.99 0.20
N SER A 311 -13.95 -20.13 -0.86
CA SER A 311 -15.40 -19.89 -0.75
C SER A 311 -16.13 -20.94 0.10
N GLU A 312 -15.59 -22.17 0.17
CA GLU A 312 -16.11 -23.24 1.05
C GLU A 312 -15.62 -23.12 2.51
N GLN A 313 -14.55 -22.35 2.75
CA GLN A 313 -13.95 -22.12 4.07
C GLN A 313 -14.34 -20.79 4.73
N GLN A 314 -15.35 -20.06 4.23
CA GLN A 314 -15.86 -18.84 4.87
C GLN A 314 -16.55 -19.13 6.22
N THR A 315 -15.72 -19.42 7.22
CA THR A 315 -15.90 -19.19 8.66
C THR A 315 -14.61 -18.61 9.24
N ALA A 316 -13.84 -17.85 8.44
CA ALA A 316 -12.81 -16.97 8.99
C ALA A 316 -13.51 -15.82 9.75
N PRO A 317 -13.05 -15.46 10.96
CA PRO A 317 -13.67 -14.38 11.71
C PRO A 317 -13.58 -13.10 10.89
N GLU A 318 -14.73 -12.45 10.69
CA GLU A 318 -14.77 -11.07 10.22
C GLU A 318 -13.87 -10.26 11.17
N ILE A 319 -12.89 -9.53 10.62
CA ILE A 319 -12.29 -8.42 11.36
C ILE A 319 -13.48 -7.51 11.66
N PRO A 320 -13.83 -7.27 12.93
CA PRO A 320 -15.00 -6.49 13.25
C PRO A 320 -14.92 -5.14 12.54
N SER A 321 -15.86 -4.87 11.63
CA SER A 321 -16.02 -3.58 10.95
C SER A 321 -16.32 -2.44 11.94
N THR A 322 -16.52 -2.80 13.21
CA THR A 322 -16.65 -1.95 14.37
C THR A 322 -15.88 -2.63 15.50
N ILE A 323 -14.99 -1.90 16.17
CA ILE A 323 -14.53 -2.31 17.51
C ILE A 323 -15.77 -2.18 18.40
N THR A 324 -16.65 -3.18 18.39
CA THR A 324 -17.77 -3.24 19.31
C THR A 324 -17.16 -3.40 20.70
N PRO A 325 -17.42 -2.44 21.62
CA PRO A 325 -17.00 -2.61 22.99
C PRO A 325 -17.60 -3.90 23.52
N ALA A 326 -16.80 -4.69 24.25
CA ALA A 326 -17.31 -5.79 25.04
C ALA A 326 -18.52 -5.30 25.86
N ASN A 327 -19.65 -6.01 25.73
CA ASN A 327 -20.86 -5.70 26.47
C ASN A 327 -20.57 -5.77 27.99
N PRO A 328 -21.20 -4.91 28.81
CA PRO A 328 -20.86 -4.72 30.22
C PRO A 328 -21.11 -5.95 31.11
#